data_AF-A0A7C5GUR2-F1
#
_entry.id   AF-A0A7C5GUR2-F1
#
_cell.length_a   1.000
_cell.length_b   1.000
_cell.length_c   1.000
_cell.angle_alpha   90.00
_cell.angle_beta   90.00
_cell.angle_gamma   90.00
#
_symmetry.space_group_name_H-M   'P 1'
#
loop_
_entity.id
_entity.type
_entity.pdbx_description
1 polymer ?
#
loop_
_entity_poly.entity_id
_entity_poly.type
_entity_poly.pdbx_seq_one_letter_code
_entity_poly.pdbx_strand_id
1 'polypeptide(L)' 'MNHFSLPIRIYYEDTDKGGIVYHANYAKFMERARTEWLRSLGYDQEVLATKEQLIFIVRSIQLEFLKPARF' A
#
# COMPACT_ATOMS: atom_id res chain seq x y z
N MET A 1 -5.71 -20.81 0.10
CA MET A 1 -5.79 -19.36 0.27
C MET A 1 -5.68 -18.73 -1.11
N ASN A 2 -6.63 -17.88 -1.52
CA ASN A 2 -6.49 -17.13 -2.76
C ASN A 2 -5.37 -16.11 -2.58
N HIS A 3 -4.37 -16.14 -3.46
CA HIS A 3 -3.28 -15.17 -3.45
C HIS A 3 -3.75 -13.89 -4.14
N PHE A 4 -3.62 -12.75 -3.45
CA PHE A 4 -3.80 -11.43 -4.06
C PHE A 4 -2.44 -10.79 -4.35
N SER A 5 -2.28 -10.12 -5.49
CA SER A 5 -1.04 -9.44 -5.87
C SER A 5 -1.35 -8.11 -6.54
N LEU A 6 -0.71 -7.03 -6.09
CA LEU A 6 -0.78 -5.72 -6.72
C LEU A 6 0.62 -5.35 -7.28
N PRO A 7 0.81 -5.37 -8.61
CA PRO A 7 2.03 -4.86 -9.22
C PRO A 7 2.19 -3.36 -8.96
N ILE A 8 3.35 -2.94 -8.47
CA ILE A 8 3.69 -1.53 -8.23
C ILE A 8 4.81 -1.12 -9.19
N ARG A 9 4.56 -0.06 -9.96
CA ARG A 9 5.60 0.64 -10.71
C ARG A 9 6.26 1.67 -9.81
N ILE A 10 7.59 1.63 -9.76
CA ILE A 10 8.39 2.64 -9.07
C ILE A 10 8.54 3.84 -10.01
N TYR A 11 8.22 5.03 -9.53
CA TYR A 11 8.46 6.28 -10.21
C TYR A 11 9.64 7.02 -9.60
N TYR A 12 10.18 7.99 -10.33
CA TYR A 12 11.27 8.83 -9.82
C TYR A 12 10.94 9.50 -8.48
N GLU A 13 9.68 9.92 -8.29
CA GLU A 13 9.17 10.50 -7.04
C GLU A 13 9.16 9.53 -5.84
N ASP A 14 9.19 8.22 -6.10
CA ASP A 14 9.26 7.23 -5.04
C ASP A 14 10.69 7.07 -4.49
N THR A 15 11.69 7.59 -5.21
CA THR A 15 13.11 7.44 -4.90
C THR A 15 13.68 8.61 -4.10
N ASP A 16 14.74 8.35 -3.32
CA ASP A 16 15.52 9.38 -2.63
C ASP A 16 16.85 9.68 -3.34
N LYS A 17 17.68 10.55 -2.73
CA LYS A 17 19.01 10.90 -3.27
C LYS A 17 19.97 9.70 -3.42
N GLY A 18 19.67 8.57 -2.79
CA GLY A 18 20.40 7.32 -2.94
C GLY A 18 20.00 6.50 -4.18
N GLY A 19 19.02 6.97 -4.97
CA GLY A 19 18.57 6.30 -6.20
C GLY A 19 17.80 5.00 -5.93
N ILE A 20 17.24 4.85 -4.73
CA ILE A 20 16.40 3.73 -4.33
C ILE A 20 15.09 4.27 -3.74
N VAL A 21 14.07 3.42 -3.65
CA VAL A 21 12.79 3.79 -3.04
C VAL A 21 13.00 4.26 -1.62
N TYR A 22 12.49 5.45 -1.30
CA TYR A 22 12.50 6.00 0.05
C TYR A 22 11.68 5.09 0.99
N HIS A 23 12.26 4.69 2.12
CA HIS A 23 11.71 3.67 3.01
C HIS A 23 10.24 3.91 3.41
N ALA A 24 9.81 5.16 3.63
CA ALA A 24 8.44 5.46 4.01
C ALA A 24 7.42 5.22 2.88
N ASN A 25 7.84 5.24 1.62
CA ASN A 25 6.95 5.00 0.47
C ASN A 25 6.46 3.55 0.42
N TYR A 26 7.19 2.60 1.03
CA TYR A 26 6.70 1.22 1.17
C TYR A 26 5.38 1.15 1.95
N ALA A 27 5.17 2.00 2.96
CA ALA A 27 3.88 2.03 3.67
C ALA A 27 2.72 2.45 2.75
N LYS A 28 2.96 3.41 1.84
CA LYS A 28 1.99 3.82 0.81
C LYS A 28 1.66 2.67 -0.14
N PHE A 29 2.65 1.88 -0.53
CA PHE A 29 2.44 0.72 -1.40
C PHE A 29 1.61 -0.36 -0.72
N MET A 30 1.89 -0.63 0.57
CA MET A 30 1.10 -1.57 1.37
C MET A 30 -0.34 -1.09 1.56
N GLU A 31 -0.55 0.22 1.72
CA GLU A 31 -1.90 0.80 1.79
C GLU A 31 -2.66 0.64 0.48
N ARG A 32 -2.03 0.92 -0.68
CA ARG A 32 -2.62 0.66 -2.00
C ARG A 32 -3.00 -0.82 -2.15
N ALA A 33 -2.10 -1.74 -1.77
CA ALA A 33 -2.38 -3.18 -1.81
C ALA A 33 -3.57 -3.58 -0.94
N ARG A 34 -3.68 -3.03 0.28
CA ARG A 34 -4.85 -3.23 1.17
C ARG A 34 -6.13 -2.73 0.52
N THR A 35 -6.10 -1.55 -0.11
CA THR A 35 -7.26 -0.98 -0.79
C THR A 35 -7.72 -1.84 -1.96
N GLU A 36 -6.82 -2.24 -2.84
CA GLU A 36 -7.16 -3.09 -3.99
C GLU A 36 -7.58 -4.50 -3.55
N TRP A 37 -7.00 -5.03 -2.48
CA TRP A 37 -7.40 -6.31 -1.91
C TRP A 37 -8.84 -6.26 -1.38
N LEU A 38 -9.18 -5.25 -0.58
CA LEU A 38 -10.56 -5.05 -0.10
C LEU A 38 -11.55 -4.89 -1.26
N ARG A 39 -11.18 -4.12 -2.29
CA ARG A 39 -12.00 -3.98 -3.51
C ARG A 39 -12.21 -5.31 -4.23
N SER A 40 -11.17 -6.15 -4.30
CA SER A 40 -11.28 -7.49 -4.90
C SER A 40 -12.24 -8.43 -4.15
N LEU A 41 -12.52 -8.13 -2.87
CA LEU A 41 -13.50 -8.83 -2.04
C LEU A 41 -14.89 -8.16 -2.06
N GLY A 42 -15.09 -7.11 -2.85
CA GLY A 42 -16.36 -6.37 -2.94
C GLY A 42 -16.52 -5.23 -1.92
N TYR A 43 -15.48 -4.91 -1.15
CA TYR A 43 -15.51 -3.80 -0.21
C TYR A 43 -14.94 -2.53 -0.84
N ASP A 44 -15.80 -1.53 -1.04
CA ASP A 44 -15.38 -0.19 -1.45
C ASP A 44 -15.19 0.71 -0.23
N GLN A 45 -14.00 1.33 -0.11
CA GLN A 45 -13.66 2.15 1.05
C GLN A 45 -14.47 3.45 1.15
N GLU A 46 -14.84 4.05 0.00
CA GLU A 46 -15.65 5.26 0.01
C GLU A 46 -17.07 4.93 0.50
N VAL A 47 -17.61 3.79 0.07
CA VAL A 47 -18.90 3.29 0.56
C VAL A 47 -18.86 3.01 2.06
N LEU A 48 -17.82 2.32 2.55
CA LEU A 48 -17.65 2.05 3.99
C LEU A 48 -17.55 3.35 4.80
N ALA A 49 -16.80 4.35 4.32
CA ALA A 49 -16.65 5.61 5.03
C ALA A 49 -17.94 6.44 5.05
N THR A 50 -18.66 6.50 3.92
CA THR A 50 -19.81 7.41 3.76
C THR A 50 -21.13 6.83 4.22
N LYS A 51 -21.38 5.54 3.96
CA LYS A 51 -22.65 4.87 4.29
C LYS A 51 -22.60 4.17 5.64
N GLU A 52 -21.49 3.49 5.92
CA GLU A 52 -21.33 2.69 7.14
C GLU A 52 -20.62 3.45 8.27
N GLN A 53 -20.09 4.66 8.00
CA GLN A 53 -19.27 5.44 8.95
C GLN A 53 -18.05 4.65 9.49
N LEU A 54 -17.50 3.76 8.66
CA LEU A 54 -16.37 2.91 9.00
C LEU A 54 -15.11 3.36 8.26
N ILE A 55 -14.06 3.65 9.03
CA ILE A 55 -12.73 3.96 8.51
C ILE A 55 -11.67 3.03 9.09
N PHE A 56 -10.68 2.68 8.27
CA PHE A 56 -9.54 1.88 8.72
C PHE A 56 -8.39 2.80 9.11
N ILE A 57 -7.85 2.62 10.31
CA ILE A 57 -6.66 3.32 10.79
C ILE A 57 -5.56 2.31 11.05
N VAL A 58 -4.34 2.61 10.60
CA VAL A 58 -3.18 1.78 10.89
C VAL A 58 -2.75 1.99 12.34
N ARG A 59 -2.85 0.94 13.16
CA ARG A 59 -2.43 0.96 14.58
C ARG A 59 -0.94 0.66 14.78
N SER A 60 -0.34 -0.12 13.88
CA SER A 60 1.06 -0.53 13.95
C SER A 60 1.55 -0.98 12.57
N ILE A 61 2.84 -0.77 12.32
CA ILE A 61 3.53 -1.22 11.12
C ILE A 61 4.86 -1.82 11.56
N GLN A 62 5.20 -2.99 11.02
CA GLN A 62 6.52 -3.59 11.13
C GLN A 62 7.02 -3.87 9.72
N LEU A 63 8.19 -3.32 9.36
CA LEU A 63 8.79 -3.46 8.04
C LEU A 63 10.27 -3.83 8.20
N GLU A 64 10.70 -4.84 7.45
CA GLU A 64 12.09 -5.22 7.31
C GLU A 64 12.50 -5.05 5.84
N PHE A 65 13.54 -4.24 5.59
CA PHE A 65 13.96 -3.86 4.25
C PHE A 65 15.12 -4.75 3.78
N LEU A 66 14.79 -5.88 3.16
CA LEU A 66 15.78 -6.89 2.78
C LEU A 66 16.62 -6.49 1.55
N LYS A 67 15.99 -5.86 0.55
CA LYS A 67 16.63 -5.42 -0.70
C LYS A 67 15.99 -4.12 -1.20
N PRO A 68 16.77 -3.21 -1.80
CA PRO A 68 16.24 -1.97 -2.34
C PRO A 68 15.45 -2.19 -3.63
N ALA A 69 14.38 -1.44 -3.82
CA ALA A 69 13.74 -1.24 -5.12
C ALA A 69 14.28 0.02 -5.80
N ARG A 70 14.22 0.06 -7.14
CA ARG A 70 14.78 1.10 -7.99
C ARG A 70 13.79 1.47 -9.09
N PHE A 71 13.96 2.66 -9.67
CA PHE A 71 13.31 3.03 -10.93
C PHE A 71 13.82 2.17 -12.09
#